data_AF-A0A0V0U3F3-F1
#
_entry.id   AF-A0A0V0U3F3-F1
#
_cell.length_a   1.000
_cell.length_b   1.000
_cell.length_c   1.000
_cell.angle_alpha   90.00
_cell.angle_beta   90.00
_cell.angle_gamma   90.00
#
_symmetry.space_group_name_H-M   'P 1'
#
loop_
_entity.id
_entity.type
_entity.pdbx_description
1 polymer ?
#
loop_
_entity_poly.entity_id
_entity_poly.type
_entity_poly.pdbx_seq_one_letter_code
_entity_poly.pdbx_strand_id
1 'polypeptide(L)'
;MPHLSCRFYADKYPQVEDTVVVTVRSIAEMGAYVSLLEYNNIEGMILLSELSRRRIRSVNKLIRVGRSECVVVIRVDEDKGYIDLSKRRVYTKDLIECEERFAKAKAVYSILRHVADQLGYDSDNQLEDLLNRTAWHFDRKYNKKAASYEVFKKAVNDESVLDECDIDDATKEKILENIRKRLTPQAVRIRAGKVTTIHISVGNVEVSCFGYDGIDAVKAALSEGLKCSTEEMPIKINLIAPPLYVVTTSTFERTEGLAAVNATLERIRESIESNNGRFRIILAPKVVTDWDEEDIKRKLELLELESAEVPGDDDDEETEGMVAPAGLDRQYDKEQHNVVREKDEEEEEASDGD
;
A
#
# COMPACT_ATOMS: atom_id res chain seq x y z
N MET A 1 34.28 1.57 -6.01
CA MET A 1 33.21 1.53 -7.03
C MET A 1 32.88 2.97 -7.37
N PRO A 2 32.81 3.36 -8.64
CA PRO A 2 32.44 4.72 -9.00
C PRO A 2 31.03 4.97 -8.47
N HIS A 3 30.87 5.99 -7.64
CA HIS A 3 29.56 6.42 -7.20
C HIS A 3 28.93 7.20 -8.36
N LEU A 4 28.40 6.49 -9.37
CA LEU A 4 27.60 7.10 -10.42
C LEU A 4 26.41 7.80 -9.77
N SER A 5 26.42 9.12 -9.83
CA SER A 5 25.40 10.00 -9.27
C SER A 5 24.97 10.95 -10.37
N CYS A 6 23.74 10.79 -10.84
CA CYS A 6 23.14 11.70 -11.81
C CYS A 6 21.90 12.36 -11.20
N ARG A 7 21.56 13.52 -11.76
CA ARG A 7 20.35 14.27 -11.42
C ARG A 7 19.10 13.50 -11.89
N PHE A 8 17.99 13.68 -11.18
CA PHE A 8 16.75 12.97 -11.44
C PHE A 8 15.95 13.65 -12.56
N TYR A 9 15.98 14.98 -12.60
CA TYR A 9 15.26 15.78 -13.59
C TYR A 9 16.21 16.40 -14.62
N ALA A 10 15.65 16.76 -15.79
CA ALA A 10 16.42 17.38 -16.88
C ALA A 10 17.01 18.73 -16.46
N ASP A 11 16.23 19.51 -15.71
CA ASP A 11 16.63 20.83 -15.25
C ASP A 11 17.72 20.73 -14.19
N LYS A 12 18.76 21.56 -14.33
CA LYS A 12 19.88 21.60 -13.37
C LYS A 12 19.46 22.18 -12.03
N TYR A 13 18.53 23.12 -12.05
CA TYR A 13 18.03 23.80 -10.86
C TYR A 13 16.50 23.63 -10.77
N PRO A 14 15.95 23.53 -9.55
CA PRO A 14 14.51 23.55 -9.36
C PRO A 14 13.95 24.93 -9.71
N GLN A 15 12.65 24.99 -9.99
CA GLN A 15 11.94 26.26 -10.17
C GLN A 15 11.50 26.83 -8.82
N VAL A 16 11.24 28.15 -8.80
CA VAL A 16 10.67 28.83 -7.64
C VAL A 16 9.27 28.26 -7.34
N GLU A 17 8.95 28.14 -6.04
CA GLU A 17 7.72 27.53 -5.49
C GLU A 17 7.61 26.01 -5.63
N ASP A 18 8.63 25.34 -6.15
CA ASP A 18 8.62 23.89 -6.28
C ASP A 18 8.89 23.17 -4.94
N THR A 19 8.25 22.02 -4.75
CA THR A 19 8.43 21.15 -3.57
C THR A 19 9.46 20.07 -3.84
N VAL A 20 10.53 20.07 -3.03
CA VAL A 20 11.68 19.17 -3.19
C VAL A 20 12.04 18.48 -1.87
N VAL A 21 12.60 17.28 -1.97
CA VAL A 21 13.10 16.52 -0.82
C VAL A 21 14.58 16.81 -0.62
N VAL A 22 14.94 17.26 0.59
CA VAL A 22 16.31 17.61 0.96
C VAL A 22 16.79 16.76 2.13
N THR A 23 18.09 16.46 2.17
CA THR A 23 18.72 15.88 3.38
C THR A 23 19.51 16.95 4.10
N VAL A 24 19.34 17.04 5.43
CA VAL A 24 20.07 18.01 6.24
C VAL A 24 21.53 17.57 6.40
N ARG A 25 22.47 18.40 5.94
CA ARG A 25 23.92 18.10 6.01
C ARG A 25 24.54 18.67 7.28
N SER A 26 24.26 19.93 7.59
CA SER A 26 24.79 20.61 8.78
C SER A 26 23.89 21.74 9.22
N ILE A 27 23.86 22.00 10.52
CA ILE A 27 23.09 23.09 11.12
C ILE A 27 24.08 24.16 11.60
N ALA A 28 23.91 25.39 11.16
CA ALA A 28 24.72 26.55 11.54
C ALA A 28 23.87 27.61 12.26
N GLU A 29 24.51 28.62 12.85
CA GLU A 29 23.80 29.71 13.56
C GLU A 29 22.95 30.59 12.65
N MET A 30 23.27 30.69 11.36
CA MET A 30 22.50 31.48 10.39
C MET A 30 21.40 30.67 9.68
N GLY A 31 21.47 29.34 9.71
CA GLY A 31 20.55 28.48 8.96
C GLY A 31 20.96 27.01 8.92
N ALA A 32 20.18 26.19 8.24
CA ALA A 32 20.52 24.78 8.00
C ALA A 32 20.97 24.60 6.55
N TYR A 33 22.15 24.01 6.36
CA TYR A 33 22.64 23.58 5.06
C TYR A 33 22.08 22.21 4.75
N VAL A 34 21.48 22.09 3.59
CA VAL A 34 20.82 20.87 3.12
C VAL A 34 21.30 20.53 1.72
N SER A 35 21.22 19.26 1.35
CA SER A 35 21.53 18.78 0.01
C SER A 35 20.27 18.28 -0.69
N LEU A 36 20.01 18.77 -1.90
CA LEU A 36 18.88 18.33 -2.73
C LEU A 36 19.25 17.01 -3.42
N LEU A 37 18.63 15.89 -3.02
CA LEU A 37 18.95 14.58 -3.59
C LEU A 37 18.53 14.47 -5.07
N GLU A 38 17.44 15.15 -5.43
CA GLU A 38 16.86 15.12 -6.76
C GLU A 38 17.74 15.80 -7.82
N TYR A 39 18.59 16.73 -7.41
CA TYR A 39 19.40 17.56 -8.31
C TYR A 39 20.89 17.33 -8.09
N ASN A 40 21.33 16.07 -7.98
CA ASN A 40 22.75 15.71 -7.81
C ASN A 40 23.43 16.30 -6.56
N ASN A 41 22.70 16.36 -5.44
CA ASN A 41 23.21 16.85 -4.14
C ASN A 41 23.67 18.32 -4.16
N ILE A 42 23.05 19.17 -4.98
CA ILE A 42 23.27 20.62 -4.90
C ILE A 42 22.96 21.11 -3.49
N GLU A 43 23.77 22.03 -3.01
CA GLU A 43 23.63 22.63 -1.68
C GLU A 43 22.52 23.69 -1.68
N GLY A 44 21.65 23.60 -0.70
CA GLY A 44 20.62 24.60 -0.41
C GLY A 44 20.73 25.07 1.03
N MET A 45 20.16 26.24 1.30
CA MET A 45 20.12 26.84 2.64
C MET A 45 18.67 27.07 3.07
N ILE A 46 18.35 26.62 4.28
CA ILE A 46 17.09 26.95 4.96
C ILE A 46 17.39 28.03 6.00
N LEU A 47 16.79 29.21 5.84
CA LEU A 47 16.85 30.25 6.87
C LEU A 47 16.08 29.81 8.11
N LEU A 48 16.60 30.15 9.30
CA LEU A 48 15.93 29.85 10.59
C LEU A 48 14.51 30.44 10.67
N SER A 49 14.30 31.63 10.10
CA SER A 49 12.99 32.29 10.01
C SER A 49 11.99 31.52 9.14
N GLU A 50 12.47 30.66 8.24
CA GLU A 50 11.68 29.85 7.32
C GLU A 50 11.58 28.37 7.75
N LEU A 51 12.04 28.05 8.96
CA LEU A 51 11.99 26.69 9.51
C LEU A 51 10.64 26.33 10.15
N SER A 52 9.99 27.29 10.81
CA SER A 52 8.72 27.07 11.50
C SER A 52 7.85 28.33 11.54
N ARG A 53 6.53 28.14 11.63
CA ARG A 53 5.56 29.23 11.84
C ARG A 53 5.51 29.70 13.30
N ARG A 54 5.89 28.85 14.26
CA ARG A 54 5.82 29.11 15.71
C ARG A 54 7.21 29.43 16.27
N ARG A 55 7.26 30.14 17.41
CA ARG A 55 8.52 30.39 18.13
C ARG A 55 9.13 29.05 18.57
N ILE A 56 10.37 28.83 18.18
CA ILE A 56 11.11 27.60 18.48
C ILE A 56 11.91 27.75 19.78
N ARG A 57 11.89 26.71 20.64
CA ARG A 57 12.77 26.61 21.82
C ARG A 57 14.15 26.06 21.45
N SER A 58 14.21 25.09 20.53
CA SER A 58 15.46 24.47 20.06
C SER A 58 15.31 23.97 18.62
N VAL A 59 16.31 24.27 17.79
CA VAL A 59 16.36 23.90 16.36
C VAL A 59 16.52 22.38 16.19
N ASN A 60 17.29 21.73 17.06
CA ASN A 60 17.59 20.29 17.00
C ASN A 60 16.36 19.39 17.16
N LYS A 61 15.24 19.92 17.69
CA LYS A 61 13.98 19.16 17.80
C LYS A 61 13.24 19.09 16.46
N LEU A 62 13.35 20.12 15.62
CA LEU A 62 12.62 20.21 14.36
C LEU A 62 13.39 19.63 13.17
N ILE A 63 14.71 19.72 13.20
CA ILE A 63 15.59 19.19 12.16
C ILE A 63 16.72 18.40 12.78
N ARG A 64 17.03 17.25 12.17
CA ARG A 64 18.17 16.42 12.55
C ARG A 64 19.05 16.21 11.34
N VAL A 65 20.36 16.29 11.54
CA VAL A 65 21.35 15.99 10.52
C VAL A 65 21.13 14.55 10.02
N GLY A 66 21.19 14.37 8.69
CA GLY A 66 20.99 13.10 8.01
C GLY A 66 19.54 12.68 7.80
N ARG A 67 18.54 13.46 8.27
CA ARG A 67 17.13 13.21 7.93
C ARG A 67 16.73 13.94 6.66
N SER A 68 15.84 13.30 5.91
CA SER A 68 15.17 13.89 4.76
C SER A 68 13.97 14.71 5.23
N GLU A 69 13.80 15.89 4.65
CA GLU A 69 12.73 16.84 4.92
C GLU A 69 12.18 17.36 3.59
N CYS A 70 10.88 17.57 3.48
CA CYS A 70 10.28 18.21 2.32
C CYS A 70 10.23 19.73 2.52
N VAL A 71 10.68 20.49 1.54
CA VAL A 71 10.77 21.95 1.58
C VAL A 71 10.34 22.56 0.25
N VAL A 72 9.95 23.83 0.29
CA VAL A 72 9.62 24.62 -0.91
C VAL A 72 10.80 25.53 -1.26
N VAL A 73 11.10 25.63 -2.54
CA VAL A 73 12.08 26.57 -3.09
C VAL A 73 11.50 27.98 -3.10
N ILE A 74 12.16 28.94 -2.46
CA ILE A 74 11.76 30.36 -2.50
C ILE A 74 12.51 31.09 -3.60
N ARG A 75 13.82 30.89 -3.67
CA ARG A 75 14.68 31.64 -4.56
C ARG A 75 15.82 30.76 -5.03
N VAL A 76 16.16 30.93 -6.30
CA VAL A 76 17.28 30.25 -6.95
C VAL A 76 18.17 31.33 -7.55
N ASP A 77 19.46 31.26 -7.25
CA ASP A 77 20.51 32.05 -7.86
C ASP A 77 21.34 31.10 -8.74
N GLU A 78 21.09 31.12 -10.05
CA GLU A 78 21.70 30.20 -11.01
C GLU A 78 23.20 30.47 -11.21
N ASP A 79 23.64 31.72 -11.02
CA ASP A 79 25.03 32.15 -11.21
C ASP A 79 25.93 31.64 -10.08
N LYS A 80 25.42 31.66 -8.85
CA LYS A 80 26.16 31.23 -7.66
C LYS A 80 25.80 29.83 -7.18
N GLY A 81 24.73 29.24 -7.72
CA GLY A 81 24.23 27.93 -7.30
C GLY A 81 23.60 27.91 -5.91
N TYR A 82 23.17 29.08 -5.39
CA TYR A 82 22.51 29.16 -4.09
C TYR A 82 21.00 28.98 -4.23
N ILE A 83 20.44 28.12 -3.38
CA ILE A 83 19.00 27.84 -3.34
C ILE A 83 18.50 28.16 -1.93
N ASP A 84 17.60 29.12 -1.83
CA ASP A 84 16.91 29.45 -0.59
C ASP A 84 15.64 28.62 -0.46
N LEU A 85 15.52 27.91 0.65
CA LEU A 85 14.48 26.93 0.91
C LEU A 85 13.66 27.31 2.14
N SER A 86 12.39 26.89 2.17
CA SER A 86 11.49 27.09 3.31
C SER A 86 10.70 25.83 3.63
N LYS A 87 10.71 25.48 4.91
CA LYS A 87 9.83 24.44 5.49
C LYS A 87 8.49 25.03 5.94
N ARG A 88 8.46 26.34 6.24
CA ARG A 88 7.29 27.05 6.76
C ARG A 88 6.10 27.10 5.78
N ARG A 89 6.40 27.14 4.48
CA ARG A 89 5.42 27.29 3.39
C ARG A 89 4.81 25.96 2.94
N VAL A 90 5.30 24.84 3.44
CA VAL A 90 4.82 23.50 3.07
C VAL A 90 3.52 23.17 3.81
N TYR A 91 2.49 22.73 3.09
CA TYR A 91 1.26 22.19 3.68
C TYR A 91 1.32 20.66 3.81
N THR A 92 0.48 20.08 4.67
CA THR A 92 0.41 18.62 4.87
C THR A 92 -0.01 17.86 3.60
N LYS A 93 -0.80 18.48 2.73
CA LYS A 93 -1.13 17.90 1.42
C LYS A 93 0.10 17.78 0.53
N ASP A 94 0.88 18.86 0.44
CA ASP A 94 2.08 18.93 -0.40
C ASP A 94 3.19 17.99 0.08
N LEU A 95 3.25 17.71 1.40
CA LEU A 95 4.18 16.72 1.97
C LEU A 95 3.96 15.34 1.37
N ILE A 96 2.70 14.89 1.29
CA ILE A 96 2.33 13.58 0.76
C ILE A 96 2.63 13.53 -0.74
N GLU A 97 2.23 14.56 -1.49
CA GLU A 97 2.46 14.63 -2.94
C GLU A 97 3.97 14.69 -3.27
N CYS A 98 4.76 15.40 -2.46
CA CYS A 98 6.22 15.48 -2.61
C CYS A 98 6.90 14.14 -2.32
N GLU A 99 6.52 13.46 -1.23
CA GLU A 99 7.07 12.15 -0.88
C GLU A 99 6.71 11.09 -1.94
N GLU A 100 5.47 11.10 -2.44
CA GLU A 100 5.04 10.20 -3.51
C GLU A 100 5.80 10.46 -4.82
N ARG A 101 5.96 11.74 -5.20
CA ARG A 101 6.76 12.13 -6.38
C ARG A 101 8.21 11.67 -6.25
N PHE A 102 8.81 11.92 -5.10
CA PHE A 102 10.19 11.52 -4.81
C PHE A 102 10.36 10.00 -4.84
N ALA A 103 9.42 9.24 -4.27
CA ALA A 103 9.44 7.78 -4.30
C ALA A 103 9.37 7.24 -5.73
N LYS A 104 8.49 7.80 -6.58
CA LYS A 104 8.38 7.47 -8.01
C LYS A 104 9.68 7.75 -8.76
N ALA A 105 10.24 8.94 -8.59
CA ALA A 105 11.49 9.34 -9.25
C ALA A 105 12.68 8.48 -8.79
N LYS A 106 12.76 8.16 -7.49
CA LYS A 106 13.78 7.27 -6.90
C LYS A 106 13.68 5.85 -7.41
N ALA A 107 12.47 5.32 -7.61
CA ALA A 107 12.28 4.00 -8.19
C ALA A 107 12.82 3.94 -9.64
N VAL A 108 12.46 4.93 -10.47
CA VAL A 108 12.96 5.04 -11.85
C VAL A 108 14.48 5.19 -11.89
N TYR A 109 15.03 6.10 -11.07
CA TYR A 109 16.48 6.28 -10.96
C TYR A 109 17.20 5.00 -10.53
N SER A 110 16.65 4.26 -9.56
CA SER A 110 17.23 3.00 -9.11
C SER A 110 17.23 1.93 -10.21
N ILE A 111 16.18 1.86 -11.03
CA ILE A 111 16.10 0.93 -12.17
C ILE A 111 17.18 1.28 -13.20
N LEU A 112 17.26 2.54 -13.61
CA LEU A 112 18.22 3.00 -14.61
C LEU A 112 19.67 2.86 -14.13
N ARG A 113 19.92 3.10 -12.84
CA ARG A 113 21.24 2.87 -12.22
C ARG A 113 21.64 1.39 -12.31
N HIS A 114 20.74 0.47 -12.00
CA HIS A 114 21.03 -0.96 -12.13
C HIS A 114 21.28 -1.39 -13.57
N VAL A 115 20.55 -0.82 -14.52
CA VAL A 115 20.78 -1.07 -15.96
C VAL A 115 22.16 -0.54 -16.37
N ALA A 116 22.56 0.64 -15.89
CA ALA A 116 23.88 1.20 -16.13
C ALA A 116 25.01 0.34 -15.54
N ASP A 117 24.83 -0.16 -14.31
CA ASP A 117 25.78 -1.09 -13.69
C ASP A 117 25.89 -2.40 -14.50
N GLN A 118 24.78 -2.92 -15.03
CA GLN A 118 24.75 -4.14 -15.87
C GLN A 118 25.32 -3.94 -17.29
N LEU A 119 25.39 -2.70 -17.77
CA LEU A 119 26.03 -2.34 -19.02
C LEU A 119 27.50 -1.97 -18.85
N GLY A 120 27.96 -1.79 -17.60
CA GLY A 120 29.34 -1.42 -17.29
C GLY A 120 29.65 0.03 -17.65
N TYR A 121 28.69 0.95 -17.51
CA TYR A 121 28.95 2.37 -17.71
C TYR A 121 29.76 2.93 -16.53
N ASP A 122 31.00 3.32 -16.80
CA ASP A 122 31.91 3.91 -15.80
C ASP A 122 31.83 5.45 -15.75
N SER A 123 31.11 6.08 -16.68
CA SER A 123 31.04 7.55 -16.81
C SER A 123 29.66 8.12 -16.48
N ASP A 124 29.64 9.16 -15.62
CA ASP A 124 28.43 9.90 -15.25
C ASP A 124 27.68 10.48 -16.47
N ASN A 125 28.40 10.87 -17.52
CA ASN A 125 27.82 11.38 -18.77
C ASN A 125 27.04 10.32 -19.55
N GLN A 126 27.42 9.04 -19.46
CA GLN A 126 26.68 7.96 -20.15
C GLN A 126 25.36 7.69 -19.45
N LEU A 127 25.34 7.75 -18.11
CA LEU A 127 24.11 7.68 -17.33
C LEU A 127 23.21 8.90 -17.58
N GLU A 128 23.79 10.09 -17.72
CA GLU A 128 23.04 11.30 -18.06
C GLU A 128 22.40 11.19 -19.45
N ASP A 129 23.13 10.69 -20.46
CA ASP A 129 22.59 10.48 -21.80
C ASP A 129 21.46 9.44 -21.80
N LEU A 130 21.61 8.35 -21.03
CA LEU A 130 20.55 7.35 -20.86
C LEU A 130 19.30 7.95 -20.20
N LEU A 131 19.46 8.73 -19.14
CA LEU A 131 18.36 9.42 -18.45
C LEU A 131 17.67 10.44 -19.37
N ASN A 132 18.45 11.16 -20.18
CA ASN A 132 17.93 12.14 -21.13
C ASN A 132 17.04 11.46 -22.19
N ARG A 133 17.49 10.32 -22.74
CA ARG A 133 16.73 9.55 -23.73
C ARG A 133 15.52 8.82 -23.16
N THR A 134 15.57 8.39 -21.90
CA THR A 134 14.50 7.66 -21.21
C THR A 134 13.62 8.59 -20.37
N ALA A 135 14.02 8.80 -19.11
CA ALA A 135 13.23 9.47 -18.10
C ALA A 135 12.86 10.91 -18.49
N TRP A 136 13.81 11.69 -19.01
CA TRP A 136 13.53 13.08 -19.36
C TRP A 136 12.70 13.23 -20.62
N HIS A 137 12.79 12.29 -21.57
CA HIS A 137 11.90 12.25 -22.72
C HIS A 137 10.45 12.06 -22.28
N PHE A 138 10.19 11.11 -21.37
CA PHE A 138 8.85 10.88 -20.84
C PHE A 138 8.34 12.03 -19.96
N ASP A 139 9.20 12.60 -19.12
CA ASP A 139 8.81 13.75 -18.29
C ASP A 139 8.46 14.98 -19.16
N ARG A 140 9.16 15.19 -20.29
CA ARG A 140 8.82 16.24 -21.28
C ARG A 140 7.52 15.95 -22.02
N LYS A 141 7.29 14.70 -22.44
CA LYS A 141 6.07 14.31 -23.18
C LYS A 141 4.82 14.54 -22.35
N TYR A 142 4.86 14.23 -21.05
CA TYR A 142 3.72 14.37 -20.15
C TYR A 142 3.67 15.71 -19.40
N ASN A 143 4.69 16.57 -19.57
CA ASN A 143 4.84 17.86 -18.90
C ASN A 143 4.58 17.79 -17.37
N LYS A 144 4.93 16.65 -16.77
CA LYS A 144 4.72 16.33 -15.36
C LYS A 144 6.00 15.72 -14.80
N LYS A 145 6.52 16.29 -13.71
CA LYS A 145 7.66 15.76 -12.97
C LYS A 145 7.33 14.36 -12.44
N ALA A 146 8.19 13.38 -12.72
CA ALA A 146 8.05 11.96 -12.33
C ALA A 146 6.91 11.18 -13.03
N ALA A 147 6.40 11.65 -14.17
CA ALA A 147 5.46 10.88 -15.00
C ALA A 147 6.09 9.61 -15.60
N SER A 148 7.43 9.58 -15.67
CA SER A 148 8.21 8.40 -16.04
C SER A 148 7.77 7.13 -15.32
N TYR A 149 7.38 7.19 -14.05
CA TYR A 149 6.96 5.99 -13.31
C TYR A 149 5.66 5.37 -13.86
N GLU A 150 4.67 6.19 -14.21
CA GLU A 150 3.40 5.72 -14.78
C GLU A 150 3.60 5.15 -16.17
N VAL A 151 4.50 5.76 -16.95
CA VAL A 151 4.90 5.25 -18.26
C VAL A 151 5.58 3.89 -18.12
N PHE A 152 6.52 3.76 -17.19
CA PHE A 152 7.19 2.49 -16.93
C PHE A 152 6.19 1.42 -16.45
N LYS A 153 5.14 1.79 -15.70
CA LYS A 153 4.06 0.87 -15.31
C LYS A 153 3.24 0.42 -16.51
N LYS A 154 2.92 1.33 -17.43
CA LYS A 154 2.26 0.99 -18.69
C LYS A 154 3.16 0.14 -19.58
N ALA A 155 4.46 0.39 -19.57
CA ALA A 155 5.45 -0.36 -20.34
C ALA A 155 5.56 -1.85 -19.94
N VAL A 156 5.04 -2.23 -18.76
CA VAL A 156 4.89 -3.65 -18.38
C VAL A 156 3.84 -4.34 -19.24
N ASN A 157 2.75 -3.65 -19.57
CA ASN A 157 1.61 -4.18 -20.30
C ASN A 157 1.73 -3.92 -21.82
N ASP A 158 2.25 -2.75 -22.19
CA ASP A 158 2.40 -2.29 -23.58
C ASP A 158 3.88 -2.01 -23.89
N GLU A 159 4.53 -2.91 -24.63
CA GLU A 159 5.95 -2.82 -24.99
C GLU A 159 6.25 -1.65 -25.94
N SER A 160 5.24 -1.17 -26.67
CA SER A 160 5.34 -0.10 -27.67
C SER A 160 5.68 1.27 -27.10
N VAL A 161 5.50 1.49 -25.79
CA VAL A 161 5.78 2.80 -25.16
C VAL A 161 7.27 3.10 -25.11
N LEU A 162 8.11 2.07 -25.18
CA LEU A 162 9.57 2.17 -25.21
C LEU A 162 10.14 2.29 -26.63
N ASP A 163 9.35 2.04 -27.68
CA ASP A 163 9.80 2.15 -29.08
C ASP A 163 9.96 3.60 -29.55
N GLU A 164 9.33 4.56 -28.88
CA GLU A 164 9.55 5.98 -29.13
C GLU A 164 10.91 6.49 -28.60
N CYS A 165 11.65 5.67 -27.86
CA CYS A 165 12.97 6.03 -27.34
C CYS A 165 14.07 5.50 -28.27
N ASP A 166 14.88 6.40 -28.84
CA ASP A 166 16.12 6.11 -29.60
C ASP A 166 17.21 5.49 -28.72
N ILE A 167 17.00 4.24 -28.31
CA ILE A 167 17.89 3.47 -27.44
C ILE A 167 18.28 2.19 -28.16
N ASP A 168 19.53 1.77 -27.94
CA ASP A 168 20.06 0.50 -28.41
C ASP A 168 19.19 -0.68 -27.92
N ASP A 169 18.80 -1.57 -28.83
CA ASP A 169 17.88 -2.70 -28.53
C ASP A 169 18.35 -3.54 -27.32
N ALA A 170 19.66 -3.67 -27.13
CA ALA A 170 20.24 -4.38 -25.99
C ALA A 170 19.99 -3.69 -24.64
N THR A 171 19.89 -2.36 -24.64
CA THR A 171 19.55 -1.57 -23.43
C THR A 171 18.05 -1.61 -23.18
N LYS A 172 17.22 -1.56 -24.23
CA LYS A 172 15.75 -1.66 -24.13
C LYS A 172 15.33 -2.99 -23.48
N GLU A 173 15.90 -4.11 -23.92
CA GLU A 173 15.60 -5.42 -23.35
C GLU A 173 15.98 -5.51 -21.86
N LYS A 174 17.16 -4.99 -21.48
CA LYS A 174 17.59 -4.96 -20.07
C LYS A 174 16.74 -4.04 -19.21
N ILE A 175 16.28 -2.91 -19.74
CA ILE A 175 15.34 -2.02 -19.05
C ILE A 175 14.03 -2.78 -18.83
N LEU A 176 13.47 -3.42 -19.86
CA LEU A 176 12.23 -4.19 -19.76
C LEU A 176 12.35 -5.32 -18.72
N GLU A 177 13.47 -6.05 -18.72
CA GLU A 177 13.73 -7.11 -17.73
C GLU A 177 13.81 -6.56 -16.31
N ASN A 178 14.47 -5.42 -16.09
CA ASN A 178 14.57 -4.79 -14.77
C ASN A 178 13.23 -4.19 -14.32
N ILE A 179 12.45 -3.60 -15.23
CA ILE A 179 11.09 -3.13 -14.96
C ILE A 179 10.22 -4.32 -14.55
N ARG A 180 10.26 -5.43 -15.30
CA ARG A 180 9.53 -6.67 -14.97
C ARG A 180 10.01 -7.37 -13.70
N LYS A 181 11.16 -7.02 -13.13
CA LYS A 181 11.64 -7.56 -11.85
C LYS A 181 11.31 -6.65 -10.67
N ARG A 182 11.23 -5.34 -10.88
CA ARG A 182 11.08 -4.33 -9.82
C ARG A 182 9.71 -3.65 -9.77
N LEU A 183 9.00 -3.58 -10.89
CA LEU A 183 7.78 -2.79 -11.07
C LEU A 183 6.53 -3.64 -11.26
N THR A 184 6.68 -4.85 -11.83
CA THR A 184 5.67 -5.86 -11.55
C THR A 184 5.63 -6.01 -10.03
N PRO A 185 4.44 -6.06 -9.43
CA PRO A 185 4.35 -6.70 -8.14
C PRO A 185 4.94 -8.09 -8.40
N GLN A 186 6.16 -8.34 -7.90
CA GLN A 186 6.59 -9.73 -7.76
C GLN A 186 5.41 -10.40 -7.11
N ALA A 187 4.95 -11.52 -7.67
CA ALA A 187 4.02 -12.38 -6.98
C ALA A 187 4.76 -12.82 -5.73
N VAL A 188 4.72 -11.96 -4.70
CA VAL A 188 4.89 -12.34 -3.34
C VAL A 188 3.87 -13.44 -3.23
N ARG A 189 4.34 -14.67 -3.06
CA ARG A 189 3.51 -15.66 -2.42
C ARG A 189 3.25 -15.05 -1.05
N ILE A 190 2.14 -14.34 -0.92
CA ILE A 190 1.77 -13.59 0.27
C ILE A 190 1.62 -14.62 1.37
N ARG A 191 2.73 -14.87 2.08
CA ARG A 191 2.66 -15.07 3.51
C ARG A 191 2.45 -13.68 4.07
N ALA A 192 1.22 -13.46 4.55
CA ALA A 192 0.81 -12.40 5.47
C ALA A 192 1.84 -11.29 5.66
N GLY A 193 1.70 -10.20 4.91
CA GLY A 193 2.54 -9.02 5.11
C GLY A 193 2.76 -8.20 3.85
N LYS A 194 1.79 -7.33 3.55
CA LYS A 194 1.90 -6.20 2.62
C LYS A 194 2.11 -6.57 1.14
N VAL A 195 1.01 -6.98 0.51
CA VAL A 195 0.72 -6.63 -0.88
C VAL A 195 -0.74 -6.23 -0.87
N THR A 196 -1.05 -5.06 -1.43
CA THR A 196 -2.42 -4.60 -1.69
C THR A 196 -3.09 -5.57 -2.68
N THR A 197 -3.46 -6.75 -2.21
CA THR A 197 -4.40 -7.61 -2.89
C THR A 197 -5.75 -6.99 -2.62
N ILE A 198 -6.44 -6.63 -3.69
CA ILE A 198 -7.82 -6.19 -3.61
C ILE A 198 -8.61 -7.48 -3.46
N HIS A 199 -8.80 -7.92 -2.22
CA HIS A 199 -9.68 -9.02 -1.92
C HIS A 199 -11.11 -8.49 -2.04
N ILE A 200 -11.87 -8.97 -3.03
CA ILE A 200 -13.29 -8.66 -3.09
C ILE A 200 -13.97 -9.81 -2.34
N SER A 201 -14.46 -9.50 -1.16
CA SER A 201 -15.29 -10.42 -0.40
C SER A 201 -16.74 -10.06 -0.64
N VAL A 202 -17.54 -11.04 -1.03
CA VAL A 202 -18.98 -10.96 -0.90
C VAL A 202 -19.30 -11.24 0.55
N GLY A 203 -19.85 -10.24 1.21
CA GLY A 203 -20.37 -10.47 2.54
C GLY A 203 -21.65 -11.28 2.47
N ASN A 204 -21.61 -12.43 3.13
CA ASN A 204 -22.76 -13.16 3.64
C ASN A 204 -23.90 -13.34 2.62
N VAL A 205 -23.79 -14.41 1.85
CA VAL A 205 -24.86 -14.92 1.02
C VAL A 205 -25.68 -15.90 1.85
N GLU A 206 -26.97 -15.62 1.97
CA GLU A 206 -27.93 -16.54 2.59
C GLU A 206 -28.52 -17.44 1.52
N VAL A 207 -28.26 -18.73 1.61
CA VAL A 207 -28.80 -19.75 0.71
C VAL A 207 -29.67 -20.72 1.51
N SER A 208 -30.96 -20.78 1.18
CA SER A 208 -31.91 -21.68 1.82
C SER A 208 -32.71 -22.45 0.78
N CYS A 209 -32.69 -23.78 0.86
CA CYS A 209 -33.50 -24.68 0.04
C CYS A 209 -34.27 -25.62 0.97
N PHE A 210 -35.60 -25.60 0.93
CA PHE A 210 -36.47 -26.42 1.78
C PHE A 210 -36.99 -27.70 1.07
N GLY A 211 -36.48 -27.99 -0.12
CA GLY A 211 -36.82 -29.20 -0.87
C GLY A 211 -36.20 -30.46 -0.26
N TYR A 212 -36.80 -31.62 -0.55
CA TYR A 212 -36.29 -32.94 -0.13
C TYR A 212 -34.86 -33.21 -0.64
N ASP A 213 -34.46 -32.56 -1.73
CA ASP A 213 -33.12 -32.61 -2.33
C ASP A 213 -32.33 -31.29 -2.15
N GLY A 214 -32.65 -30.51 -1.10
CA GLY A 214 -32.14 -29.16 -0.93
C GLY A 214 -30.61 -29.07 -0.77
N ILE A 215 -29.98 -30.07 -0.13
CA ILE A 215 -28.53 -30.09 0.11
C ILE A 215 -27.78 -30.29 -1.21
N ASP A 216 -28.26 -31.16 -2.09
CA ASP A 216 -27.61 -31.44 -3.36
C ASP A 216 -27.85 -30.30 -4.37
N ALA A 217 -29.02 -29.65 -4.32
CA ALA A 217 -29.28 -28.41 -5.03
C ALA A 217 -28.31 -27.27 -4.64
N VAL A 218 -28.06 -27.08 -3.34
CA VAL A 218 -27.10 -26.06 -2.87
C VAL A 218 -25.67 -26.41 -3.28
N LYS A 219 -25.25 -27.67 -3.13
CA LYS A 219 -23.92 -28.11 -3.58
C LYS A 219 -23.72 -27.96 -5.09
N ALA A 220 -24.74 -28.27 -5.88
CA ALA A 220 -24.72 -28.08 -7.33
C ALA A 220 -24.58 -26.60 -7.70
N ALA A 221 -25.36 -25.72 -7.07
CA ALA A 221 -25.28 -24.28 -7.27
C ALA A 221 -23.90 -23.70 -6.90
N LEU A 222 -23.34 -24.12 -5.77
CA LEU A 222 -22.00 -23.71 -5.34
C LEU A 222 -20.90 -24.26 -6.26
N SER A 223 -21.06 -25.47 -6.79
CA SER A 223 -20.14 -26.07 -7.76
C SER A 223 -20.19 -25.37 -9.11
N GLU A 224 -21.37 -24.94 -9.57
CA GLU A 224 -21.53 -24.12 -10.77
C GLU A 224 -20.91 -22.73 -10.60
N GLY A 225 -21.06 -22.13 -9.42
CA GLY A 225 -20.36 -20.89 -9.08
C GLY A 225 -18.84 -21.03 -9.10
N LEU A 226 -18.30 -22.18 -8.68
CA LEU A 226 -16.85 -22.44 -8.73
C LEU A 226 -16.31 -22.59 -10.16
N LYS A 227 -17.12 -23.12 -11.10
CA LYS A 227 -16.72 -23.28 -12.51
C LYS A 227 -16.55 -21.96 -13.25
N CYS A 228 -17.13 -20.86 -12.74
CA CYS A 228 -16.91 -19.52 -13.26
C CYS A 228 -15.53 -18.94 -12.89
N SER A 229 -14.72 -19.67 -12.11
CA SER A 229 -13.36 -19.25 -11.75
C SER A 229 -12.37 -19.45 -12.91
N THR A 230 -11.59 -18.41 -13.22
CA THR A 230 -10.45 -18.45 -14.16
C THR A 230 -9.13 -18.67 -13.41
N GLU A 231 -8.08 -19.18 -14.08
CA GLU A 231 -6.75 -19.42 -13.46
C GLU A 231 -6.12 -18.15 -12.87
N GLU A 232 -6.43 -16.98 -13.43
CA GLU A 232 -5.99 -15.68 -12.91
C GLU A 232 -6.86 -15.17 -11.74
N MET A 233 -8.07 -15.71 -11.54
CA MET A 233 -9.05 -15.26 -10.55
C MET A 233 -9.65 -16.45 -9.78
N PRO A 234 -8.96 -16.97 -8.75
CA PRO A 234 -9.48 -18.05 -7.92
C PRO A 234 -10.63 -17.56 -7.03
N ILE A 235 -11.83 -18.09 -7.24
CA ILE A 235 -13.00 -17.87 -6.38
C ILE A 235 -13.05 -18.98 -5.33
N LYS A 236 -13.16 -18.60 -4.06
CA LYS A 236 -13.34 -19.53 -2.94
C LYS A 236 -14.69 -19.27 -2.29
N ILE A 237 -15.42 -20.32 -1.97
CA ILE A 237 -16.68 -20.24 -1.23
C ILE A 237 -16.51 -21.03 0.06
N ASN A 238 -16.62 -20.35 1.20
CA ASN A 238 -16.58 -20.99 2.51
C ASN A 238 -17.97 -20.91 3.15
N LEU A 239 -18.35 -21.98 3.85
CA LEU A 239 -19.52 -22.00 4.72
C LEU A 239 -19.09 -21.44 6.08
N ILE A 240 -19.83 -20.48 6.63
CA ILE A 240 -19.62 -20.00 8.00
C ILE A 240 -20.53 -20.79 8.94
N ALA A 241 -21.83 -20.73 8.67
CA ALA A 241 -22.87 -21.46 9.38
C ALA A 241 -24.04 -21.63 8.41
N PRO A 242 -24.79 -22.74 8.37
CA PRO A 242 -26.03 -22.78 7.59
C PRO A 242 -26.99 -21.71 8.13
N PRO A 243 -27.61 -20.82 7.33
CA PRO A 243 -27.62 -20.67 5.86
C PRO A 243 -26.61 -19.64 5.25
N LEU A 244 -25.62 -19.17 6.01
CA LEU A 244 -24.62 -18.16 5.67
C LEU A 244 -23.35 -18.71 4.98
N TYR A 245 -23.09 -18.21 3.77
CA TYR A 245 -21.89 -18.50 2.98
C TYR A 245 -21.11 -17.21 2.71
N VAL A 246 -19.78 -17.33 2.63
CA VAL A 246 -18.88 -16.24 2.23
C VAL A 246 -18.19 -16.61 0.93
N VAL A 247 -18.19 -15.67 -0.03
CA VAL A 247 -17.50 -15.83 -1.31
C VAL A 247 -16.33 -14.86 -1.33
N THR A 248 -15.12 -15.39 -1.47
CA THR A 248 -13.88 -14.62 -1.53
C THR A 248 -13.26 -14.76 -2.90
N THR A 249 -12.96 -13.65 -3.56
CA THR A 249 -12.13 -13.64 -4.77
C THR A 249 -10.86 -12.81 -4.53
N SER A 250 -9.80 -13.20 -5.23
CA SER A 250 -8.52 -12.49 -5.25
C SER A 250 -8.25 -12.02 -6.67
N THR A 251 -8.30 -10.70 -6.90
CA THR A 251 -8.03 -10.11 -8.22
C THR A 251 -7.10 -8.92 -8.11
N PHE A 252 -6.34 -8.65 -9.19
CA PHE A 252 -5.45 -7.49 -9.28
C PHE A 252 -6.21 -6.20 -9.64
N GLU A 253 -7.37 -6.32 -10.27
CA GLU A 253 -8.19 -5.22 -10.74
C GLU A 253 -9.55 -5.17 -10.03
N ARG A 254 -9.99 -3.95 -9.66
CA ARG A 254 -11.22 -3.74 -8.85
C ARG A 254 -12.49 -4.04 -9.64
N THR A 255 -12.53 -3.58 -10.88
CA THR A 255 -13.73 -3.63 -11.73
C THR A 255 -14.01 -5.04 -12.22
N GLU A 256 -12.97 -5.75 -12.65
CA GLU A 256 -13.09 -7.13 -13.14
C GLU A 256 -13.45 -8.10 -12.02
N GLY A 257 -12.86 -7.94 -10.82
CA GLY A 257 -13.20 -8.79 -9.68
C GLY A 257 -14.64 -8.60 -9.19
N LEU A 258 -15.17 -7.37 -9.21
CA LEU A 258 -16.57 -7.10 -8.87
C LEU A 258 -17.52 -7.72 -9.91
N ALA A 259 -17.16 -7.64 -11.20
CA ALA A 259 -17.94 -8.23 -12.28
C ALA A 259 -17.96 -9.77 -12.21
N ALA A 260 -16.81 -10.40 -11.97
CA ALA A 260 -16.69 -11.85 -11.84
C ALA A 260 -17.50 -12.40 -10.65
N VAL A 261 -17.45 -11.69 -9.52
CA VAL A 261 -18.24 -12.01 -8.33
C VAL A 261 -19.74 -11.87 -8.57
N ASN A 262 -20.17 -10.78 -9.19
CA ASN A 262 -21.59 -10.60 -9.53
C ASN A 262 -22.08 -11.67 -10.52
N ALA A 263 -21.28 -12.03 -11.52
CA ALA A 263 -21.61 -13.11 -12.44
C ALA A 263 -21.74 -14.46 -11.73
N THR A 264 -20.89 -14.73 -10.74
CA THR A 264 -20.94 -15.95 -9.93
C THR A 264 -22.19 -15.97 -9.04
N LEU A 265 -22.54 -14.85 -8.41
CA LEU A 265 -23.75 -14.73 -7.60
C LEU A 265 -25.02 -14.91 -8.44
N GLU A 266 -25.05 -14.39 -9.66
CA GLU A 266 -26.18 -14.56 -10.57
C GLU A 266 -26.36 -16.04 -10.97
N ARG A 267 -25.26 -16.74 -11.27
CA ARG A 267 -25.29 -18.19 -11.55
C ARG A 267 -25.81 -19.01 -10.37
N ILE A 268 -25.33 -18.70 -9.16
CA ILE A 268 -25.80 -19.35 -7.94
C ILE A 268 -27.29 -19.06 -7.76
N ARG A 269 -27.73 -17.82 -7.99
CA ARG A 269 -29.12 -17.41 -7.90
C ARG A 269 -30.03 -18.19 -8.86
N GLU A 270 -29.67 -18.29 -10.14
CA GLU A 270 -30.42 -19.05 -11.14
C GLU A 270 -30.57 -20.53 -10.76
N SER A 271 -29.49 -21.14 -10.27
CA SER A 271 -29.45 -22.55 -9.84
C SER A 271 -30.30 -22.80 -8.59
N ILE A 272 -30.36 -21.83 -7.68
CA ILE A 272 -31.19 -21.90 -6.46
C ILE A 272 -32.67 -21.62 -6.75
N GLU A 273 -32.99 -20.66 -7.63
CA GLU A 273 -34.37 -20.38 -8.05
C GLU A 273 -34.99 -21.57 -8.81
N SER A 274 -34.19 -22.30 -9.61
CA SER A 274 -34.62 -23.52 -10.30
C SER A 274 -35.07 -24.64 -9.35
N ASN A 275 -34.58 -24.64 -8.10
CA ASN A 275 -34.85 -25.65 -7.09
C ASN A 275 -35.84 -25.17 -6.00
N ASN A 276 -36.62 -24.12 -6.27
CA ASN A 276 -37.53 -23.47 -5.30
C ASN A 276 -36.81 -23.04 -4.00
N GLY A 277 -35.55 -22.63 -4.08
CA GLY A 277 -34.80 -22.06 -2.97
C GLY A 277 -34.94 -20.54 -2.87
N ARG A 278 -34.58 -19.99 -1.70
CA ARG A 278 -34.50 -18.55 -1.44
C ARG A 278 -33.04 -18.14 -1.30
N PHE A 279 -32.65 -17.18 -2.12
CA PHE A 279 -31.33 -16.58 -2.14
C PHE A 279 -31.42 -15.11 -1.68
N ARG A 280 -30.63 -14.72 -0.68
CA ARG A 280 -30.56 -13.33 -0.20
C ARG A 280 -29.10 -12.89 -0.02
N ILE A 281 -28.78 -11.74 -0.59
CA ILE A 281 -27.50 -11.07 -0.37
C ILE A 281 -27.68 -10.19 0.87
N ILE A 282 -26.97 -10.49 1.96
CA ILE A 282 -27.01 -9.68 3.19
C ILE A 282 -26.07 -8.48 3.03
N LEU A 283 -24.89 -8.68 2.42
CA LEU A 283 -23.93 -7.61 2.19
C LEU A 283 -23.41 -7.65 0.74
N ALA A 284 -23.55 -6.53 0.05
CA ALA A 284 -23.05 -6.37 -1.32
C ALA A 284 -21.51 -6.56 -1.36
N PRO A 285 -20.95 -7.00 -2.51
CA PRO A 285 -19.53 -7.22 -2.64
C PRO A 285 -18.74 -5.95 -2.32
N LYS A 286 -17.82 -6.05 -1.36
CA LYS A 286 -16.97 -4.95 -0.92
C LYS A 286 -15.52 -5.32 -1.14
N VAL A 287 -14.74 -4.34 -1.59
CA VAL A 287 -13.29 -4.43 -1.62
C VAL A 287 -12.79 -4.39 -0.17
N VAL A 288 -12.22 -5.50 0.26
CA VAL A 288 -11.63 -5.77 1.58
C VAL A 288 -10.12 -5.55 1.46
N THR A 289 -9.56 -4.85 2.44
CA THR A 289 -8.11 -4.67 2.57
C THR A 289 -7.53 -5.73 3.51
N ASP A 290 -6.22 -5.96 3.51
CA ASP A 290 -5.54 -6.97 4.36
C ASP A 290 -5.95 -6.91 5.86
N TRP A 291 -6.27 -5.73 6.39
CA TRP A 291 -6.72 -5.54 7.78
C TRP A 291 -8.13 -6.07 8.02
N ASP A 292 -9.02 -5.87 7.04
CA ASP A 292 -10.40 -6.34 7.11
C ASP A 292 -10.45 -7.88 6.99
N GLU A 293 -9.47 -8.52 6.34
CA GLU A 293 -9.39 -9.99 6.20
C GLU A 293 -9.17 -10.68 7.54
N GLU A 294 -8.29 -10.16 8.39
CA GLU A 294 -8.00 -10.74 9.69
C GLU A 294 -9.16 -10.56 10.67
N ASP A 295 -9.88 -9.44 10.58
CA ASP A 295 -11.12 -9.23 11.32
C ASP A 295 -12.27 -10.11 10.81
N ILE A 296 -12.36 -10.34 9.50
CA ILE A 296 -13.33 -11.28 8.91
C ILE A 296 -13.01 -12.70 9.38
N LYS A 297 -11.75 -13.11 9.34
CA LYS A 297 -11.32 -14.45 9.78
C LYS A 297 -11.61 -14.68 11.26
N ARG A 298 -11.29 -13.71 12.13
CA ARG A 298 -11.63 -13.77 13.55
C ARG A 298 -13.14 -13.85 13.79
N LYS A 299 -13.93 -13.10 13.01
CA LYS A 299 -15.40 -13.23 13.05
C LYS A 299 -15.89 -14.58 12.55
N LEU A 300 -15.26 -15.16 11.53
CA LEU A 300 -15.59 -16.50 11.04
C LEU A 300 -15.36 -17.56 12.12
N GLU A 301 -14.19 -17.54 12.75
CA GLU A 301 -13.82 -18.49 13.80
C GLU A 301 -14.74 -18.36 15.03
N LEU A 302 -15.11 -17.13 15.39
CA LEU A 302 -16.07 -16.87 16.46
C LEU A 302 -17.46 -17.45 16.14
N LEU A 303 -17.97 -17.22 14.92
CA LEU A 303 -19.29 -17.71 14.49
C LEU A 303 -19.32 -19.24 14.35
N GLU A 304 -18.22 -19.87 13.95
CA GLU A 304 -18.06 -21.32 13.92
C GLU A 304 -18.10 -21.92 15.34
N LEU A 305 -17.40 -21.29 16.30
CA LEU A 305 -17.40 -21.71 17.70
C LEU A 305 -18.78 -21.58 18.34
N GLU A 306 -19.45 -20.42 18.19
CA GLU A 306 -20.81 -20.19 18.71
C GLU A 306 -21.83 -21.19 18.13
N SER A 307 -21.61 -21.66 16.90
CA SER A 307 -22.48 -22.67 16.28
C SER A 307 -22.16 -24.10 16.70
N ALA A 308 -20.93 -24.38 17.13
CA ALA A 308 -20.47 -25.73 17.50
C ALA A 308 -20.88 -26.14 18.93
N GLU A 309 -21.25 -25.19 19.79
CA GLU A 309 -21.43 -25.40 21.23
C GLU A 309 -22.87 -25.70 21.70
N VAL A 310 -23.67 -26.42 20.91
CA VAL A 310 -24.91 -27.02 21.44
C VAL A 310 -24.77 -28.55 21.51
N PRO A 311 -24.05 -29.11 22.51
CA PRO A 311 -24.26 -30.49 22.89
C PRO A 311 -25.69 -30.61 23.43
N GLY A 312 -26.42 -31.62 22.98
CA GLY A 312 -27.79 -31.87 23.41
C GLY A 312 -27.87 -32.02 24.93
N ASP A 313 -28.96 -31.51 25.49
CA ASP A 313 -29.44 -31.83 26.83
C ASP A 313 -29.75 -33.35 26.85
N ASP A 314 -28.74 -34.16 27.15
CA ASP A 314 -28.97 -35.49 27.69
C ASP A 314 -29.27 -35.28 29.17
N ASP A 315 -30.56 -35.44 29.52
CA ASP A 315 -31.04 -35.55 30.88
C ASP A 315 -30.22 -36.62 31.64
N ASP A 316 -29.27 -36.18 32.46
CA ASP A 316 -28.78 -36.96 33.61
C ASP A 316 -28.42 -35.99 34.75
N GLU A 317 -29.32 -35.93 35.73
CA GLU A 317 -29.04 -35.40 37.06
C GLU A 317 -27.90 -36.21 37.69
N GLU A 318 -26.67 -35.71 37.68
CA GLU A 318 -25.78 -35.84 38.84
C GLU A 318 -24.65 -34.81 38.82
N THR A 319 -24.46 -34.22 39.99
CA THR A 319 -23.66 -33.03 40.26
C THR A 319 -22.17 -33.35 40.23
N GLU A 320 -21.39 -32.74 39.34
CA GLU A 320 -19.94 -32.58 39.53
C GLU A 320 -19.41 -31.31 38.83
N GLY A 321 -18.54 -30.58 39.53
CA GLY A 321 -18.31 -29.15 39.35
C GLY A 321 -17.81 -28.70 37.99
N MET A 322 -18.32 -27.55 37.55
CA MET A 322 -17.79 -26.79 36.43
C MET A 322 -16.31 -26.44 36.68
N VAL A 323 -15.40 -27.04 35.91
CA VAL A 323 -14.00 -26.61 35.81
C VAL A 323 -13.84 -25.88 34.48
N ALA A 324 -13.58 -24.58 34.56
CA ALA A 324 -13.31 -23.74 33.39
C ALA A 324 -12.02 -24.22 32.67
N PRO A 325 -11.98 -24.21 31.32
CA PRO A 325 -10.79 -24.58 30.58
C PRO A 325 -9.65 -23.60 30.85
N ALA A 326 -8.48 -24.14 31.22
CA ALA A 326 -7.31 -23.37 31.60
C ALA A 326 -6.75 -22.57 30.40
N GLY A 327 -6.99 -21.26 30.39
CA GLY A 327 -6.40 -20.36 29.39
C GLY A 327 -6.96 -18.95 29.32
N LEU A 328 -8.21 -18.72 29.72
CA LEU A 328 -8.88 -17.42 29.56
C LEU A 328 -8.65 -16.42 30.70
N ASP A 329 -8.44 -16.88 31.94
CA ASP A 329 -8.24 -15.98 33.08
C ASP A 329 -6.95 -15.14 32.97
N ARG A 330 -5.90 -15.67 32.32
CA ARG A 330 -4.62 -14.95 32.19
C ARG A 330 -4.65 -13.76 31.25
N GLN A 331 -5.55 -13.75 30.27
CA GLN A 331 -5.73 -12.62 29.36
C GLN A 331 -6.66 -11.58 29.97
N TYR A 332 -7.75 -12.03 30.61
CA TYR A 332 -8.68 -11.13 31.29
C TYR A 332 -8.06 -10.44 32.50
N ASP A 333 -7.27 -11.15 33.32
CA ASP A 333 -6.51 -10.55 34.44
C ASP A 333 -5.43 -9.57 33.96
N LYS A 334 -4.81 -9.81 32.79
CA LYS A 334 -3.84 -8.88 32.21
C LYS A 334 -4.49 -7.61 31.67
N GLU A 335 -5.64 -7.73 31.04
CA GLU A 335 -6.41 -6.58 30.56
C GLU A 335 -6.96 -5.76 31.73
N GLN A 336 -7.51 -6.41 32.76
CA GLN A 336 -7.96 -5.75 33.98
C GLN A 336 -6.81 -5.03 34.70
N HIS A 337 -5.63 -5.66 34.80
CA HIS A 337 -4.46 -5.05 35.43
C HIS A 337 -3.88 -3.87 34.63
N ASN A 338 -4.05 -3.84 33.30
CA ASN A 338 -3.68 -2.67 32.48
C ASN A 338 -4.69 -1.53 32.62
N VAL A 339 -5.99 -1.83 32.67
CA VAL A 339 -7.05 -0.82 32.85
C VAL A 339 -7.00 -0.17 34.23
N VAL A 340 -6.63 -0.91 35.27
CA VAL A 340 -6.40 -0.34 36.61
C VAL A 340 -5.15 0.54 36.62
N ARG A 341 -4.08 0.15 35.91
CA ARG A 341 -2.86 0.97 35.82
C ARG A 341 -3.07 2.29 35.08
N GLU A 342 -3.87 2.29 34.01
CA GLU A 342 -4.21 3.52 33.29
C GLU A 342 -5.08 4.46 34.15
N LYS A 343 -5.95 3.92 35.01
CA LYS A 343 -6.73 4.73 35.96
C LYS A 343 -5.89 5.31 37.10
N ASP A 344 -4.94 4.55 37.63
CA ASP A 344 -4.03 5.04 38.68
C ASP A 344 -3.07 6.11 38.12
N GLU A 345 -2.62 5.98 36.87
CA GLU A 345 -1.80 7.01 36.19
C GLU A 345 -2.61 8.30 35.88
N GLU A 346 -3.91 8.20 35.57
CA GLU A 346 -4.80 9.36 35.40
C GLU A 346 -5.16 10.06 36.74
N GLU A 347 -5.26 9.32 37.85
CA GLU A 347 -5.51 9.91 39.18
C GLU A 347 -4.27 10.59 39.78
N GLU A 348 -3.05 10.10 39.51
CA GLU A 348 -1.82 10.78 39.92
C GLU A 348 -1.60 12.10 39.16
N GLU A 349 -1.85 12.15 37.85
CA GLU A 349 -1.75 13.40 37.06
C GLU A 349 -2.80 14.47 37.46
N ALA A 350 -3.93 14.06 38.03
CA ALA A 350 -4.95 14.97 38.53
C ALA A 350 -4.63 15.56 39.92
N SER A 351 -3.71 14.95 40.67
CA SER A 351 -3.36 15.37 42.04
C SER A 351 -2.14 16.31 42.14
N ASP A 352 -1.30 16.37 41.11
CA ASP A 352 -0.14 17.29 41.00
C ASP A 352 -0.51 18.64 40.33
N GLY A 353 -1.80 18.89 40.11
CA GLY A 353 -2.34 20.01 39.35
C GLY A 353 -3.07 21.10 40.14
N ASP A 354 -2.91 21.21 41.46
CA ASP A 354 -3.46 22.30 42.30
C ASP A 354 -2.38 23.04 43.09
#